data_AF-A0A9E5ISX1-F1
#
_entry.id   AF-A0A9E5ISX1-F1
#
_cell.length_a   1.000
_cell.length_b   1.000
_cell.length_c   1.000
_cell.angle_alpha   90.00
_cell.angle_beta   90.00
_cell.angle_gamma   90.00
#
_symmetry.space_group_name_H-M   'P 1'
#
loop_
_entity.id
_entity.type
_entity.pdbx_description
1 polymer ?
#
loop_
_entity_poly.entity_id
_entity_poly.type
_entity_poly.pdbx_seq_one_letter_code
_entity_poly.pdbx_strand_id
1 'polypeptide(L)'
;MWNKRLANAPKAFRGTIVFVHGSSMASTPVFDLQIKGRDDASLMDWFARLGYDTWCFDCEGYGRSDKTRNVNANVACGADDLAAVSDYIMKVNGGQKLLTYGASSGALRLALFAQKHPERVARMVLDAMVWTGQGSPTLAERKKRLPAYLASNRRAIDRDMIRSIFTRDHPGT
;
A
#
# COMPACT_ATOMS: atom_id res chain seq x y z
N MET A 1 -1.75 -7.37 9.49
CA MET A 1 -0.69 -7.77 8.52
C MET A 1 -1.10 -9.07 7.85
N TRP A 2 -0.66 -9.29 6.62
CA TRP A 2 -0.88 -10.50 5.83
C TRP A 2 0.46 -10.99 5.29
N ASN A 3 0.81 -12.23 5.61
CA ASN A 3 2.00 -12.88 5.11
C ASN A 3 1.60 -14.05 4.23
N LYS A 4 1.94 -13.99 2.94
CA LYS A 4 1.60 -15.05 2.01
C LYS A 4 2.58 -16.21 2.18
N ARG A 5 2.01 -17.38 2.48
CA ARG A 5 2.74 -18.66 2.54
C ARG A 5 2.15 -19.60 1.50
N LEU A 6 3.00 -20.09 0.59
CA LEU A 6 2.62 -21.14 -0.35
C LEU A 6 2.69 -22.49 0.36
N ALA A 7 1.80 -23.42 0.02
CA ALA A 7 1.82 -24.79 0.54
C ALA A 7 3.15 -25.49 0.21
N ASN A 8 3.68 -25.23 -0.98
CA ASN A 8 5.00 -25.69 -1.43
C ASN A 8 5.92 -24.47 -1.55
N ALA A 9 6.69 -24.19 -0.51
CA ALA A 9 7.64 -23.09 -0.52
C ALA A 9 8.82 -23.38 -1.48
N PRO A 10 9.28 -22.41 -2.28
CA PRO A 10 10.49 -22.58 -3.08
C PRO A 10 11.71 -22.84 -2.19
N LYS A 11 12.66 -23.64 -2.69
CA LYS A 11 13.86 -24.03 -1.93
C LYS A 11 14.82 -22.88 -1.63
N ALA A 12 14.84 -21.83 -2.46
CA ALA A 12 15.77 -20.72 -2.32
C ALA A 12 15.07 -19.46 -1.79
N PHE A 13 15.56 -18.94 -0.66
CA PHE A 13 15.11 -17.67 -0.10
C PHE A 13 15.82 -16.50 -0.80
N ARG A 14 15.05 -15.52 -1.29
CA ARG A 14 15.57 -14.35 -2.03
C ARG A 14 15.45 -13.03 -1.30
N GLY A 15 14.78 -13.01 -0.14
CA GLY A 15 14.54 -11.82 0.66
C GLY A 15 13.08 -11.66 1.08
N THR A 16 12.84 -10.70 1.98
CA THR A 16 11.51 -10.37 2.49
C THR A 16 11.00 -9.10 1.81
N ILE A 17 9.86 -9.20 1.10
CA ILE A 17 9.20 -8.06 0.44
C ILE A 17 8.03 -7.57 1.27
N VAL A 18 7.94 -6.25 1.52
CA VAL A 18 6.79 -5.60 2.14
C VAL A 18 6.10 -4.67 1.14
N PHE A 19 4.83 -4.94 0.86
CA PHE A 19 3.98 -4.16 -0.02
C PHE A 19 3.13 -3.14 0.77
N VAL A 20 3.11 -1.90 0.30
CA VAL A 20 2.44 -0.75 0.93
C VAL A 20 1.37 -0.22 -0.01
N HIS A 21 0.11 -0.33 0.40
CA HIS A 21 -1.02 0.07 -0.45
C HIS A 21 -1.18 1.59 -0.54
N GLY A 22 -1.79 2.01 -1.64
CA GLY A 22 -2.18 3.39 -1.88
C GLY A 22 -3.50 3.79 -1.23
N SER A 23 -4.11 4.85 -1.73
CA SER A 23 -5.39 5.35 -1.23
C SER A 23 -6.55 4.51 -1.79
N SER A 24 -7.71 4.59 -1.12
CA SER A 24 -8.99 3.97 -1.51
C SER A 24 -9.15 2.47 -1.26
N MET A 25 -8.10 1.66 -1.41
CA MET A 25 -8.17 0.20 -1.24
C MET A 25 -7.23 -0.29 -0.14
N ALA A 26 -7.61 -1.38 0.53
CA ALA A 26 -6.77 -2.13 1.46
C ALA A 26 -5.69 -2.95 0.72
N SER A 27 -4.72 -3.53 1.42
CA SER A 27 -3.58 -4.19 0.78
C SER A 27 -3.92 -5.48 0.05
N THR A 28 -4.74 -6.36 0.62
CA THR A 28 -5.04 -7.66 0.02
C THR A 28 -5.67 -7.56 -1.37
N PRO A 29 -6.70 -6.74 -1.64
CA PRO A 29 -7.24 -6.61 -2.99
C PRO A 29 -6.30 -5.94 -3.99
N VAL A 30 -5.21 -5.30 -3.54
CA VAL A 30 -4.20 -4.67 -4.41
C VAL A 30 -3.07 -5.65 -4.75
N PHE A 31 -2.53 -6.35 -3.76
CA PHE A 31 -1.32 -7.15 -3.94
C PHE A 31 -1.56 -8.65 -3.96
N ASP A 32 -2.69 -9.11 -3.42
CA ASP A 32 -3.02 -10.52 -3.29
C ASP A 32 -4.45 -10.83 -3.74
N LEU A 33 -4.83 -10.25 -4.88
CA LEU A 33 -6.14 -10.49 -5.47
C LEU A 33 -6.22 -11.94 -5.97
N GLN A 34 -7.19 -12.68 -5.43
CA GLN A 34 -7.45 -14.07 -5.79
C GLN A 34 -8.64 -14.13 -6.74
N ILE A 35 -8.42 -14.64 -7.95
CA ILE A 35 -9.47 -14.85 -8.96
C ILE A 35 -9.47 -16.32 -9.36
N LYS A 36 -10.61 -16.99 -9.23
CA LYS A 36 -10.74 -18.40 -9.60
C LYS A 36 -10.38 -18.60 -11.07
N GLY A 37 -9.41 -19.48 -11.34
CA GLY A 37 -8.93 -19.77 -12.70
C GLY A 37 -7.90 -18.78 -13.24
N ARG A 38 -7.42 -17.82 -12.44
CA ARG A 38 -6.37 -16.84 -12.78
C ARG A 38 -5.29 -16.87 -11.71
N ASP A 39 -4.21 -17.59 -11.98
CA ASP A 39 -3.06 -17.76 -11.08
C ASP A 39 -2.04 -16.60 -11.16
N ASP A 40 -2.28 -15.66 -12.08
CA ASP A 40 -1.48 -14.48 -12.37
C ASP A 40 -2.00 -13.19 -11.70
N ALA A 41 -3.17 -13.23 -11.06
CA ALA A 41 -3.82 -12.05 -10.49
C ALA A 41 -3.16 -11.55 -9.19
N SER A 42 -2.47 -12.42 -8.45
CA SER A 42 -1.80 -12.08 -7.20
C SER A 42 -0.31 -11.82 -7.42
N LEU A 43 0.09 -10.56 -7.20
CA LEU A 43 1.50 -10.17 -7.22
C LEU A 43 2.28 -10.87 -6.09
N MET A 44 1.65 -11.05 -4.92
CA MET A 44 2.26 -11.77 -3.81
C MET A 44 2.49 -13.24 -4.13
N ASP A 45 1.55 -13.93 -4.81
CA ASP A 45 1.76 -15.31 -5.25
C ASP A 45 2.89 -15.39 -6.29
N TRP A 46 2.96 -14.43 -7.22
CA TRP A 46 4.04 -14.35 -8.20
C TRP A 46 5.42 -14.28 -7.52
N PHE A 47 5.62 -13.33 -6.59
CA PHE A 47 6.89 -13.21 -5.87
C PHE A 47 7.14 -14.37 -4.90
N ALA A 48 6.11 -14.90 -4.26
CA ALA A 48 6.25 -16.04 -3.38
C ALA A 48 6.75 -17.28 -4.15
N ARG A 49 6.26 -17.53 -5.38
CA ARG A 49 6.74 -18.62 -6.25
C ARG A 49 8.20 -18.45 -6.68
N LEU A 50 8.68 -17.21 -6.73
CA LEU A 50 10.08 -16.91 -7.03
C LEU A 50 11.02 -17.08 -5.82
N GLY A 51 10.49 -17.32 -4.62
CA GLY A 51 11.28 -17.54 -3.41
C GLY A 51 11.40 -16.32 -2.48
N TYR A 52 10.54 -15.32 -2.63
CA TYR A 52 10.47 -14.18 -1.71
C TYR A 52 9.46 -14.45 -0.59
N ASP A 53 9.79 -14.06 0.65
CA ASP A 53 8.82 -14.00 1.74
C ASP A 53 8.03 -12.70 1.63
N THR A 54 6.74 -12.78 1.32
CA THR A 54 5.95 -11.60 0.95
C THR A 54 4.95 -11.22 2.04
N TRP A 55 4.92 -9.93 2.33
CA TRP A 55 4.08 -9.31 3.36
C TRP A 55 3.34 -8.11 2.79
N CYS A 56 2.10 -7.92 3.21
CA CYS A 56 1.40 -6.65 3.06
C CYS A 56 0.64 -6.33 4.35
N PHE A 57 0.20 -5.09 4.50
CA PHE A 57 -0.51 -4.65 5.70
C PHE A 57 -1.48 -3.53 5.35
N ASP A 58 -2.55 -3.39 6.12
CA ASP A 58 -3.45 -2.25 5.98
C ASP A 58 -2.94 -1.13 6.88
N CYS A 59 -2.75 0.08 6.34
CA CYS A 59 -2.52 1.27 7.16
C CYS A 59 -3.72 1.53 8.08
N GLU A 60 -3.50 2.26 9.17
CA GLU A 60 -4.58 2.71 10.05
C GLU A 60 -5.66 3.43 9.23
N GLY A 61 -6.93 3.14 9.51
CA GLY A 61 -8.07 3.63 8.73
C GLY A 61 -8.50 2.75 7.56
N TYR A 62 -7.72 1.71 7.20
CA TYR A 62 -8.00 0.85 6.04
C TYR A 62 -8.31 -0.61 6.43
N GLY A 63 -8.97 -1.32 5.53
CA GLY A 63 -9.14 -2.78 5.56
C GLY A 63 -9.54 -3.33 6.93
N ARG A 64 -8.69 -4.17 7.53
CA ARG A 64 -8.91 -4.73 8.86
C ARG A 64 -8.18 -4.00 9.99
N SER A 65 -7.36 -3.01 9.69
CA SER A 65 -6.67 -2.19 10.71
C SER A 65 -7.62 -1.26 11.44
N ASP A 66 -7.20 -0.79 12.61
CA ASP A 66 -8.01 0.06 13.49
C ASP A 66 -8.45 1.35 12.79
N LYS A 67 -9.64 1.82 13.18
CA LYS A 67 -10.28 3.02 12.62
C LYS A 67 -10.80 3.96 13.70
N THR A 68 -10.48 3.66 14.96
CA THR A 68 -11.02 4.29 16.17
C THR A 68 -10.39 5.64 16.45
N ARG A 69 -9.09 5.82 16.16
CA ARG A 69 -8.43 7.11 16.31
C ARG A 69 -8.85 8.09 15.22
N ASN A 70 -8.92 9.37 15.59
CA ASN A 70 -9.21 10.47 14.67
C ASN A 70 -7.97 10.88 13.84
N VAL A 71 -7.45 9.96 13.02
CA VAL A 71 -6.32 10.19 12.09
C VAL A 71 -6.81 10.24 10.66
N ASN A 72 -6.26 11.06 9.77
CA ASN A 72 -6.66 11.10 8.35
C ASN A 72 -5.90 10.10 7.44
N ALA A 73 -5.13 9.16 8.03
CA ALA A 73 -4.30 8.18 7.31
C ALA A 73 -3.38 8.81 6.25
N ASN A 74 -2.80 9.96 6.60
CA ASN A 74 -1.88 10.71 5.74
C ASN A 74 -0.55 9.96 5.52
N VAL A 75 0.36 10.60 4.79
CA VAL A 75 1.68 10.04 4.47
C VAL A 75 2.50 9.74 5.72
N ALA A 76 2.49 10.63 6.72
CA ALA A 76 3.22 10.43 7.97
C ALA A 76 2.66 9.26 8.78
N CYS A 77 1.33 9.16 8.93
CA CYS A 77 0.69 8.02 9.61
C CYS A 77 1.08 6.69 8.94
N GLY A 78 0.99 6.61 7.60
CA GLY A 78 1.35 5.38 6.90
C GLY A 78 2.84 5.03 6.96
N ALA A 79 3.73 6.03 7.08
CA ALA A 79 5.15 5.79 7.32
C ALA A 79 5.41 5.23 8.73
N ASP A 80 4.69 5.73 9.73
CA ASP A 80 4.79 5.26 11.11
C ASP A 80 4.18 3.84 11.26
N ASP A 81 3.07 3.56 10.56
CA ASP A 81 2.52 2.20 10.44
C ASP A 81 3.55 1.23 9.84
N LEU A 82 4.24 1.65 8.76
CA LEU A 82 5.28 0.85 8.14
C LEU A 82 6.49 0.66 9.08
N ALA A 83 6.82 1.64 9.92
CA ALA A 83 7.85 1.48 10.93
C ALA A 83 7.50 0.35 11.90
N ALA A 84 6.29 0.36 12.47
CA ALA A 84 5.82 -0.70 13.37
C ALA A 84 5.78 -2.08 12.70
N VAL A 85 5.31 -2.14 11.45
CA VAL A 85 5.29 -3.39 10.65
C VAL A 85 6.71 -3.89 10.35
N SER A 86 7.62 -2.99 9.98
CA SER A 86 9.01 -3.34 9.68
C SER A 86 9.73 -3.88 10.91
N ASP A 87 9.48 -3.31 12.10
CA ASP A 87 10.05 -3.80 13.35
C ASP A 87 9.61 -5.24 13.64
N TYR A 88 8.33 -5.55 13.44
CA TYR A 88 7.83 -6.91 13.60
C TYR A 88 8.45 -7.88 12.58
N ILE A 89 8.44 -7.50 11.30
CA ILE A 89 8.95 -8.36 10.22
C ILE A 89 10.45 -8.62 10.38
N MET A 90 11.22 -7.61 10.76
CA MET A 90 12.66 -7.77 10.97
C MET A 90 12.97 -8.67 12.17
N LYS A 91 12.15 -8.67 13.22
CA LYS A 91 12.30 -9.64 14.33
C LYS A 91 12.12 -11.08 13.86
N VAL A 92 11.19 -11.33 12.94
CA VAL A 92 10.90 -12.70 12.47
C VAL A 92 11.78 -13.16 11.30
N ASN A 93 12.37 -12.23 10.53
CA ASN A 93 13.26 -12.56 9.40
C ASN A 93 14.76 -12.62 9.75
N GLY A 94 15.10 -12.48 11.04
CA GLY A 94 16.48 -12.50 11.53
C GLY A 94 17.22 -11.17 11.35
N GLY A 95 16.51 -10.03 11.32
CA GLY A 95 17.09 -8.70 11.24
C GLY A 95 17.50 -8.28 9.82
N GLN A 96 17.10 -9.03 8.81
CA GLN A 96 17.45 -8.74 7.42
C GLN A 96 16.69 -7.51 6.92
N LYS A 97 17.41 -6.64 6.20
CA LYS A 97 16.81 -5.48 5.54
C LYS A 97 15.71 -5.91 4.56
N LEU A 98 14.68 -5.08 4.46
CA LEU A 98 13.48 -5.35 3.69
C LEU A 98 13.62 -4.87 2.24
N LEU A 99 13.08 -5.65 1.32
CA LEU A 99 12.69 -5.16 0.00
C LEU A 99 11.32 -4.53 0.13
N THR A 100 11.11 -3.34 -0.42
CA THR A 100 9.86 -2.60 -0.22
C THR A 100 9.24 -2.17 -1.54
N TYR A 101 7.92 -2.19 -1.60
CA TYR A 101 7.14 -1.82 -2.77
C TYR A 101 5.97 -0.96 -2.33
N GLY A 102 5.89 0.28 -2.83
CA GLY A 102 4.79 1.19 -2.54
C GLY A 102 4.05 1.55 -3.81
N ALA A 103 2.72 1.39 -3.81
CA ALA A 103 1.87 1.76 -4.94
C ALA A 103 1.10 3.06 -4.67
N SER A 104 1.08 4.00 -5.62
CA SER A 104 0.37 5.27 -5.52
C SER A 104 0.74 6.05 -4.25
N SER A 105 -0.21 6.43 -3.38
CA SER A 105 0.12 7.08 -2.10
C SER A 105 0.94 6.20 -1.14
N GLY A 106 0.95 4.87 -1.36
CA GLY A 106 1.85 3.93 -0.71
C GLY A 106 3.32 4.20 -1.06
N ALA A 107 3.61 4.68 -2.27
CA ALA A 107 4.95 5.11 -2.66
C ALA A 107 5.42 6.32 -1.83
N LEU A 108 4.53 7.28 -1.57
CA LEU A 108 4.85 8.45 -0.72
C LEU A 108 5.10 8.04 0.74
N ARG A 109 4.25 7.17 1.30
CA ARG A 109 4.40 6.61 2.66
C ARG A 109 5.73 5.86 2.79
N LEU A 110 6.04 5.04 1.79
CA LEU A 110 7.27 4.27 1.73
C LEU A 110 8.51 5.17 1.59
N ALA A 111 8.46 6.21 0.76
CA ALA A 111 9.56 7.15 0.61
C ALA A 111 9.85 7.89 1.93
N LEU A 112 8.80 8.36 2.64
CA LEU A 112 8.96 8.99 3.95
C LEU A 112 9.49 8.01 5.01
N PHE A 113 9.01 6.76 5.00
CA PHE A 113 9.56 5.71 5.86
C PHE A 113 11.05 5.48 5.58
N ALA A 114 11.44 5.34 4.32
CA ALA A 114 12.84 5.13 3.94
C ALA A 114 13.74 6.32 4.30
N GLN A 115 13.21 7.55 4.28
CA GLN A 115 13.91 8.74 4.76
C GLN A 115 14.16 8.67 6.29
N LYS A 116 13.18 8.19 7.07
CA LYS A 116 13.29 8.08 8.53
C LYS A 116 14.10 6.86 8.99
N HIS A 117 14.01 5.75 8.24
CA HIS A 117 14.55 4.43 8.59
C HIS A 117 15.35 3.79 7.45
N PRO A 118 16.37 4.46 6.89
CA PRO A 118 17.15 3.93 5.77
C PRO A 118 17.88 2.62 6.12
N GLU A 119 18.16 2.38 7.40
CA GLU A 119 18.79 1.17 7.90
C GLU A 119 17.96 -0.09 7.67
N ARG A 120 16.64 0.04 7.49
CA ARG A 120 15.69 -1.08 7.33
C ARG A 120 15.43 -1.46 5.88
N VAL A 121 15.86 -0.65 4.91
CA VAL A 121 15.51 -0.82 3.49
C VAL A 121 16.73 -1.29 2.69
N ALA A 122 16.61 -2.43 2.01
CA ALA A 122 17.60 -2.94 1.08
C ALA A 122 17.41 -2.38 -0.32
N ARG A 123 16.17 -2.38 -0.81
CA ARG A 123 15.75 -1.85 -2.12
C ARG A 123 14.30 -1.39 -2.02
N MET A 124 13.94 -0.41 -2.83
CA MET A 124 12.62 0.22 -2.82
C MET A 124 12.09 0.38 -4.25
N VAL A 125 10.81 0.04 -4.45
CA VAL A 125 10.05 0.33 -5.67
C VAL A 125 8.96 1.35 -5.35
N LEU A 126 8.93 2.42 -6.14
CA LEU A 126 7.93 3.49 -6.06
C LEU A 126 7.04 3.42 -7.31
N ASP A 127 5.96 2.65 -7.22
CA ASP A 127 5.02 2.43 -8.32
C ASP A 127 3.91 3.49 -8.32
N ALA A 128 3.60 4.04 -9.50
CA ALA A 128 2.64 5.14 -9.70
C ALA A 128 2.87 6.31 -8.71
N MET A 129 4.15 6.63 -8.43
CA MET A 129 4.51 7.69 -7.49
C MET A 129 3.99 9.05 -8.00
N VAL A 130 3.27 9.75 -7.12
CA VAL A 130 2.81 11.11 -7.41
C VAL A 130 3.94 12.08 -7.08
N TRP A 131 4.42 12.84 -8.06
CA TRP A 131 5.48 13.83 -7.90
C TRP A 131 4.96 15.26 -8.12
N THR A 132 5.13 16.08 -7.08
CA THR A 132 4.68 17.47 -6.82
C THR A 132 3.21 17.82 -7.12
N GLY A 133 2.68 17.44 -8.28
CA GLY A 133 1.37 17.86 -8.77
C GLY A 133 1.32 19.34 -9.15
N GLN A 134 2.48 20.00 -9.31
CA GLN A 134 2.55 21.39 -9.75
C GLN A 134 1.85 21.54 -11.12
N GLY A 135 0.92 22.50 -11.20
CA GLY A 135 0.12 22.73 -12.41
C GLY A 135 -1.00 21.71 -12.65
N SER A 136 -1.24 20.74 -11.74
CA SER A 136 -2.31 19.76 -11.91
C SER A 136 -3.71 20.41 -11.87
N PRO A 137 -4.52 20.29 -12.95
CA PRO A 137 -5.91 20.77 -12.93
C PRO A 137 -6.74 20.08 -11.85
N THR A 138 -6.51 18.77 -11.66
CA THR A 138 -7.18 17.99 -10.61
C THR A 138 -6.87 18.50 -9.20
N LEU A 139 -5.63 18.92 -8.93
CA LEU A 139 -5.30 19.54 -7.65
C LEU A 139 -5.91 20.94 -7.50
N ALA A 140 -5.99 21.73 -8.58
CA ALA A 140 -6.68 23.01 -8.56
C ALA A 140 -8.16 22.86 -8.18
N GLU A 141 -8.87 21.89 -8.78
CA GLU A 141 -10.26 21.58 -8.40
C GLU A 141 -10.37 21.03 -6.98
N ARG A 142 -9.45 20.15 -6.55
CA ARG A 142 -9.44 19.64 -5.17
C ARG A 142 -9.20 20.75 -4.14
N LYS A 143 -8.42 21.79 -4.47
CA LYS A 143 -8.17 22.94 -3.60
C LYS A 143 -9.46 23.69 -3.27
N LYS A 144 -10.40 23.78 -4.21
CA LYS A 144 -11.73 24.39 -3.97
C LYS A 144 -12.53 23.66 -2.89
N ARG A 145 -12.26 22.36 -2.68
CA ARG A 145 -12.91 21.51 -1.67
C ARG A 145 -12.14 21.43 -0.35
N LEU A 146 -11.06 22.18 -0.18
CA LEU A 146 -10.22 22.12 1.02
C LEU A 146 -11.00 22.35 2.34
N PRO A 147 -11.93 23.32 2.45
CA PRO A 147 -12.71 23.48 3.68
C PRO A 147 -13.48 22.21 4.07
N ALA A 148 -14.04 21.49 3.09
CA ALA A 148 -14.74 20.24 3.34
C ALA A 148 -13.80 19.11 3.78
N TYR A 149 -12.58 19.05 3.24
CA TYR A 149 -11.56 18.08 3.67
C TYR A 149 -11.01 18.36 5.07
N LEU A 150 -10.94 19.63 5.46
CA LEU A 150 -10.54 20.03 6.81
C LEU A 150 -11.65 19.75 7.84
N ALA A 151 -12.92 19.82 7.44
CA ALA A 151 -14.06 19.56 8.32
C ALA A 151 -14.24 18.07 8.67
N SER A 152 -13.71 17.14 7.89
CA SER A 152 -13.83 15.70 8.17
C SER A 152 -12.59 14.91 7.71
N ASN A 153 -12.04 14.11 8.63
CA ASN A 153 -10.95 13.17 8.37
C ASN A 153 -11.41 11.87 7.68
N ARG A 154 -12.70 11.75 7.37
CA ARG A 154 -13.31 10.56 6.75
C ARG A 154 -14.15 10.95 5.55
N ARG A 155 -14.10 10.11 4.52
CA ARG A 155 -14.99 10.17 3.36
C ARG A 155 -15.87 8.92 3.37
N ALA A 156 -17.16 9.09 3.14
CA ALA A 156 -18.04 7.94 2.91
C ALA A 156 -17.57 7.16 1.67
N ILE A 157 -17.49 5.83 1.80
CA ILE A 157 -17.24 4.92 0.69
C ILE A 157 -18.46 4.01 0.63
N ASP A 158 -19.41 4.38 -0.21
CA ASP A 158 -20.58 3.56 -0.53
C ASP A 158 -20.32 2.73 -1.79
N ARG A 159 -21.30 1.91 -2.14
CA ARG A 159 -21.23 1.01 -3.30
C ARG A 159 -21.08 1.77 -4.62
N ASP A 160 -21.70 2.94 -4.74
CA ASP A 160 -21.72 3.73 -5.97
C ASP A 160 -20.37 4.40 -6.19
N MET A 161 -19.75 4.92 -5.13
CA MET A 161 -18.38 5.40 -5.15
C MET A 161 -17.38 4.31 -5.54
N ILE A 162 -17.55 3.08 -5.04
CA ILE A 162 -16.69 1.96 -5.45
C ILE A 162 -16.89 1.64 -6.93
N ARG A 163 -18.15 1.55 -7.39
CA ARG A 163 -18.47 1.29 -8.80
C ARG A 163 -17.89 2.36 -9.71
N SER A 164 -17.93 3.63 -9.31
CA SER A 164 -17.42 4.72 -10.12
C SER A 164 -15.92 4.59 -10.39
N ILE A 165 -15.15 3.89 -9.55
CA ILE A 165 -13.71 3.62 -9.82
C ILE A 165 -13.53 2.81 -11.11
N PHE A 166 -14.46 1.91 -11.42
CA PHE A 166 -14.38 1.01 -12.58
C PHE A 166 -15.11 1.55 -13.81
N THR A 167 -16.02 2.51 -13.64
CA THR A 167 -16.84 3.05 -14.73
C THR A 167 -16.50 4.48 -15.10
N ARG A 168 -15.56 5.14 -14.40
CA ARG A 168 -15.18 6.54 -14.66
C ARG A 168 -14.46 6.76 -15.98
N ASP A 169 -13.74 5.74 -16.45
CA ASP A 169 -12.86 5.84 -17.60
C ASP A 169 -13.66 5.32 -18.81
N HIS A 170 -13.97 6.21 -19.75
CA HIS A 170 -14.70 5.88 -20.97
C HIS A 170 -13.75 5.91 -22.17
N PRO A 171 -13.95 5.05 -23.19
CA PRO A 171 -13.18 5.14 -24.42
C PRO A 171 -13.28 6.56 -25.01
N GLY A 172 -12.15 7.23 -25.21
CA GLY A 172 -12.09 8.55 -25.86
C GLY A 172 -12.25 9.78 -24.95
N THR A 173 -12.22 9.62 -23.62
CA THR A 173 -12.11 10.72 -22.64
C THR A 173 -10.72 10.83 -22.05
#